data_AF-A0A538BQV6-F1
#
_entry.id   AF-A0A538BQV6-F1
#
_cell.length_a   1.000
_cell.length_b   1.000
_cell.length_c   1.000
_cell.angle_alpha   90.00
_cell.angle_beta   90.00
_cell.angle_gamma   90.00
#
_symmetry.space_group_name_H-M   'P 1'
#
loop_
_entity.id
_entity.type
_entity.pdbx_description
1 polymer ?
#
loop_
_entity_poly.entity_id
_entity_poly.type
_entity_poly.pdbx_seq_one_letter_code
_entity_poly.pdbx_strand_id
1 'polypeptide(L)'
;MTQPLNNQAWNYMFATRTGNTCDETLNNNVSGGSRMYVNGNLCLSNNVTMSPSALIVKGNLDLSNNAAVGASTSMATRVETYVGGQCRYAGGAWANPCSGDQDARHLYSKMNPPSYVVGVSTSPPVFAAPAADFATWYSDAIPGPNQACTTASTSPNTPPVFDTLTAGSPPAFIRDNNNPVQDLTPNHDYTCRVGPAANPDGELSWNNTTKTLTVRGTIYIDGSATVEGSLDQYNGQAAIYLSGTLYISGKLCGGVSGGNCDFASWDPNTEMLTFVANGIGPNGSVPNGDSIFLANNSSFQGALYATGNLDYGNNSYSDGPMVGSQIILSNNVSTQSFGTVTTVPVGQPGNPEVFAQPNPPQRFSG
;
A
#
# COMPACT_ATOMS: atom_id res chain seq x y z
N MET A 1 0.38 -12.14 -13.33
CA MET A 1 0.71 -13.39 -12.61
C MET A 1 0.38 -13.19 -11.15
N THR A 2 -0.20 -14.19 -10.48
CA THR A 2 -0.69 -14.05 -9.11
C THR A 2 -0.25 -15.23 -8.25
N GLN A 3 -0.27 -15.05 -6.94
CA GLN A 3 0.08 -16.06 -5.95
C GLN A 3 -0.81 -15.96 -4.70
N PRO A 4 -0.98 -17.05 -3.94
CA PRO A 4 -1.70 -17.00 -2.66
C PRO A 4 -1.05 -16.00 -1.69
N LEU A 5 -1.88 -15.33 -0.88
CA LEU A 5 -1.40 -14.45 0.16
C LEU A 5 -0.74 -15.25 1.30
N ASN A 6 0.55 -15.02 1.52
CA ASN A 6 1.32 -15.60 2.62
C ASN A 6 1.49 -14.62 3.80
N ASN A 7 1.62 -13.32 3.53
CA ASN A 7 1.76 -12.31 4.58
C ASN A 7 0.45 -11.57 4.88
N GLN A 8 -0.13 -11.84 6.04
CA GLN A 8 -1.42 -11.26 6.47
C GLN A 8 -1.41 -9.75 6.68
N ALA A 9 -0.25 -9.08 6.74
CA ALA A 9 -0.16 -7.63 6.82
C ALA A 9 -0.87 -6.93 5.63
N TRP A 10 -0.97 -7.59 4.47
CA TRP A 10 -1.71 -7.10 3.31
C TRP A 10 -3.24 -7.12 3.45
N ASN A 11 -3.75 -7.41 4.65
CA ASN A 11 -5.15 -7.17 5.02
C ASN A 11 -5.32 -5.92 5.91
N TYR A 12 -4.29 -5.09 6.07
CA TYR A 12 -4.27 -3.97 7.00
C TYR A 12 -3.60 -2.71 6.41
N MET A 13 -3.93 -1.57 7.00
CA MET A 13 -3.03 -0.44 7.17
C MET A 13 -2.01 -0.79 8.24
N PHE A 14 -0.76 -1.02 7.86
CA PHE A 14 0.30 -1.56 8.70
C PHE A 14 1.37 -0.50 8.98
N ALA A 15 1.37 0.06 10.19
CA ALA A 15 2.40 0.97 10.67
C ALA A 15 3.50 0.19 11.39
N THR A 16 4.75 0.30 10.91
CA THR A 16 5.87 -0.54 11.34
C THR A 16 6.72 0.07 12.46
N ARG A 17 6.68 1.40 12.64
CA ARG A 17 7.52 2.12 13.61
C ARG A 17 7.27 1.67 15.05
N THR A 18 8.33 1.67 15.86
CA THR A 18 8.30 1.33 17.30
C THR A 18 9.29 2.19 18.10
N GLY A 19 9.11 2.26 19.41
CA GLY A 19 10.08 2.84 20.34
C GLY A 19 9.79 4.28 20.78
N ASN A 20 8.68 4.88 20.34
CA ASN A 20 8.29 6.25 20.68
C ASN A 20 7.02 6.27 21.54
N THR A 21 6.72 7.40 22.18
CA THR A 21 5.45 7.59 22.91
C THR A 21 4.23 7.37 22.02
N CYS A 22 4.29 7.90 20.81
CA CYS A 22 3.33 7.68 19.73
C CYS A 22 4.11 7.21 18.52
N ASP A 23 4.09 5.91 18.25
CA ASP A 23 4.73 5.35 17.05
C ASP A 23 3.87 5.62 15.82
N GLU A 24 2.55 5.62 15.99
CA GLU A 24 1.59 6.04 14.99
C GLU A 24 0.66 7.11 15.57
N THR A 25 0.30 8.10 14.77
CA THR A 25 -0.59 9.19 15.19
C THR A 25 -1.61 9.48 14.12
N LEU A 26 -2.89 9.34 14.47
CA LEU A 26 -3.99 9.80 13.65
C LEU A 26 -4.60 11.04 14.29
N ASN A 27 -4.82 12.08 13.50
CA ASN A 27 -5.28 13.37 13.99
C ASN A 27 -6.18 14.10 12.98
N ASN A 28 -6.97 15.07 13.44
CA ASN A 28 -7.72 16.03 12.61
C ASN A 28 -8.79 15.40 11.70
N ASN A 29 -9.87 14.87 12.30
CA ASN A 29 -11.07 14.40 11.60
C ASN A 29 -10.83 13.27 10.57
N VAL A 30 -9.81 12.44 10.78
CA VAL A 30 -9.65 11.20 10.00
C VAL A 30 -10.81 10.25 10.35
N SER A 31 -11.46 9.72 9.31
CA SER A 31 -12.41 8.61 9.42
C SER A 31 -11.79 7.36 8.80
N GLY A 32 -11.64 6.32 9.62
CA GLY A 32 -10.96 5.09 9.23
C GLY A 32 -11.90 3.89 9.17
N GLY A 33 -12.14 3.34 7.98
CA GLY A 33 -12.84 2.08 7.74
C GLY A 33 -11.91 0.90 7.43
N SER A 34 -10.66 1.17 7.05
CA SER A 34 -9.68 0.11 6.80
C SER A 34 -9.16 -0.51 8.09
N ARG A 35 -8.99 -1.84 8.09
CA ARG A 35 -8.36 -2.58 9.20
C ARG A 35 -6.98 -2.00 9.48
N MET A 36 -6.62 -1.84 10.76
CA MET A 36 -5.34 -1.21 11.13
C MET A 36 -4.51 -2.10 12.05
N TYR A 37 -3.21 -2.15 11.78
CA TYR A 37 -2.20 -2.85 12.58
C TYR A 37 -1.06 -1.90 12.91
N VAL A 38 -0.78 -1.70 14.20
CA VAL A 38 0.28 -0.83 14.69
C VAL A 38 1.28 -1.66 15.49
N ASN A 39 2.52 -1.72 15.01
CA ASN A 39 3.59 -2.47 15.67
C ASN A 39 4.01 -1.88 17.03
N GLY A 40 3.75 -0.60 17.25
CA GLY A 40 4.10 0.15 18.45
C GLY A 40 2.89 0.76 19.16
N ASN A 41 3.08 1.96 19.70
CA ASN A 41 2.05 2.75 20.37
C ASN A 41 1.21 3.56 19.38
N LEU A 42 -0.12 3.54 19.53
CA LEU A 42 -1.06 4.32 18.71
C LEU A 42 -1.66 5.47 19.52
N CYS A 43 -1.62 6.67 18.94
CA CYS A 43 -2.23 7.87 19.49
C CYS A 43 -3.33 8.41 18.56
N LEU A 44 -4.53 8.62 19.10
CA LEU A 44 -5.69 9.15 18.38
C LEU A 44 -6.12 10.47 19.01
N SER A 45 -6.24 11.54 18.22
CA SER A 45 -6.66 12.86 18.72
C SER A 45 -7.50 13.66 17.73
N ASN A 46 -8.09 14.77 18.19
CA ASN A 46 -8.91 15.72 17.43
C ASN A 46 -9.98 15.07 16.54
N ASN A 47 -10.99 14.49 17.21
CA ASN A 47 -12.21 13.92 16.61
C ASN A 47 -11.97 12.73 15.64
N VAL A 48 -10.83 12.05 15.75
CA VAL A 48 -10.61 10.80 15.00
C VAL A 48 -11.62 9.75 15.41
N THR A 49 -12.32 9.19 14.42
CA THR A 49 -13.26 8.09 14.63
C THR A 49 -12.82 6.90 13.80
N MET A 50 -12.36 5.85 14.48
CA MET A 50 -11.96 4.59 13.86
C MET A 50 -13.14 3.63 13.92
N SER A 51 -13.67 3.21 12.77
CA SER A 51 -14.70 2.17 12.68
C SER A 51 -14.29 1.01 11.76
N PRO A 52 -13.06 0.48 11.84
CA PRO A 52 -12.67 -0.67 11.04
C PRO A 52 -13.30 -1.96 11.57
N SER A 53 -13.24 -3.03 10.79
CA SER A 53 -13.60 -4.35 11.31
C SER A 53 -12.64 -4.83 12.41
N ALA A 54 -11.36 -4.45 12.33
CA ALA A 54 -10.34 -4.78 13.32
C ALA A 54 -9.32 -3.65 13.54
N LEU A 55 -8.91 -3.46 14.80
CA LEU A 55 -7.81 -2.60 15.23
C LEU A 55 -6.85 -3.40 16.11
N ILE A 56 -5.58 -3.50 15.70
CA ILE A 56 -4.56 -4.22 16.45
C ILE A 56 -3.43 -3.25 16.79
N VAL A 57 -3.15 -3.10 18.09
CA VAL A 57 -2.08 -2.26 18.63
C VAL A 57 -1.21 -3.13 19.51
N LYS A 58 0.07 -3.31 19.15
CA LYS A 58 0.98 -4.12 19.98
C LYS A 58 1.44 -3.38 21.25
N GLY A 59 1.53 -2.05 21.19
CA GLY A 59 1.88 -1.19 22.31
C GLY A 59 0.65 -0.65 23.05
N ASN A 60 0.79 0.60 23.50
CA ASN A 60 -0.24 1.37 24.19
C ASN A 60 -1.18 2.07 23.20
N LEU A 61 -2.42 2.26 23.63
CA LEU A 61 -3.46 2.97 22.88
C LEU A 61 -3.91 4.21 23.67
N ASP A 62 -3.54 5.39 23.17
CA ASP A 62 -3.85 6.68 23.81
C ASP A 62 -4.86 7.46 22.96
N LEU A 63 -5.97 7.86 23.57
CA LEU A 63 -7.03 8.62 22.91
C LEU A 63 -7.19 9.97 23.60
N SER A 64 -7.47 11.03 22.83
CA SER A 64 -7.77 12.35 23.38
C SER A 64 -8.72 13.13 22.48
N ASN A 65 -9.21 14.27 22.96
CA ASN A 65 -9.93 15.27 22.15
C ASN A 65 -11.07 14.66 21.29
N ASN A 66 -12.00 13.96 21.95
CA ASN A 66 -13.16 13.28 21.35
C ASN A 66 -12.82 12.14 20.38
N ALA A 67 -11.58 11.66 20.33
CA ALA A 67 -11.27 10.46 19.58
C ALA A 67 -12.02 9.24 20.14
N ALA A 68 -12.37 8.31 19.27
CA ALA A 68 -13.07 7.07 19.62
C ALA A 68 -12.72 5.92 18.68
N VAL A 69 -12.83 4.70 19.20
CA VAL A 69 -12.78 3.45 18.41
C VAL A 69 -14.16 2.79 18.52
N GLY A 70 -14.83 2.61 17.38
CA GLY A 70 -16.18 2.05 17.28
C GLY A 70 -17.28 2.98 17.80
N ALA A 71 -18.47 2.42 18.01
CA ALA A 71 -19.57 3.06 18.71
C ALA A 71 -20.31 2.07 19.63
N SER A 72 -20.89 2.57 20.73
CA SER A 72 -21.62 1.77 21.73
C SER A 72 -23.05 1.39 21.32
N THR A 73 -23.50 1.79 20.13
CA THR A 73 -24.89 1.63 19.69
C THR A 73 -25.33 0.17 19.49
N SER A 74 -24.41 -0.72 19.13
CA SER A 74 -24.67 -2.16 18.99
C SER A 74 -23.37 -2.96 18.91
N MET A 75 -23.44 -4.30 19.00
CA MET A 75 -22.27 -5.16 18.75
C MET A 75 -21.74 -5.08 17.30
N ALA A 76 -22.57 -4.65 16.34
CA ALA A 76 -22.16 -4.48 14.95
C ALA A 76 -21.28 -3.24 14.75
N THR A 77 -21.52 -2.18 15.53
CA THR A 77 -20.79 -0.91 15.46
C THR A 77 -19.54 -0.87 16.35
N ARG A 78 -19.34 -1.92 17.17
CA ARG A 78 -18.10 -2.14 17.94
C ARG A 78 -17.00 -2.76 17.08
N VAL A 79 -15.76 -2.37 17.36
CA VAL A 79 -14.56 -2.79 16.62
C VAL A 79 -13.88 -3.97 17.32
N GLU A 80 -13.44 -4.97 16.57
CA GLU A 80 -12.59 -6.03 17.14
C GLU A 80 -11.22 -5.44 17.49
N THR A 81 -10.97 -5.21 18.78
CA THR A 81 -9.82 -4.42 19.24
C THR A 81 -8.86 -5.25 20.08
N TYR A 82 -7.58 -5.19 19.71
CA TYR A 82 -6.49 -5.83 20.41
C TYR A 82 -5.47 -4.78 20.87
N VAL A 83 -5.11 -4.79 22.15
CA VAL A 83 -4.10 -3.89 22.72
C VAL A 83 -3.13 -4.68 23.59
N GLY A 84 -1.88 -4.79 23.17
CA GLY A 84 -0.84 -5.52 23.91
C GLY A 84 -0.35 -4.78 25.17
N GLY A 85 -0.48 -3.45 25.19
CA GLY A 85 -0.09 -2.60 26.31
C GLY A 85 -1.28 -2.06 27.12
N GLN A 86 -1.19 -0.77 27.43
CA GLN A 86 -2.14 -0.03 28.24
C GLN A 86 -3.05 0.85 27.36
N CYS A 87 -4.20 1.26 27.90
CA CYS A 87 -5.02 2.27 27.22
C CYS A 87 -5.54 3.35 28.15
N ARG A 88 -5.70 4.57 27.62
CA ARG A 88 -6.28 5.71 28.34
C ARG A 88 -7.05 6.62 27.40
N TYR A 89 -7.83 7.51 28.01
CA TYR A 89 -8.52 8.59 27.33
C TYR A 89 -8.25 9.93 28.02
N ALA A 90 -8.07 10.98 27.23
CA ALA A 90 -7.92 12.38 27.64
C ALA A 90 -6.89 12.62 28.75
N GLY A 91 -5.75 11.91 28.70
CA GLY A 91 -4.69 12.03 29.70
C GLY A 91 -5.05 11.44 31.08
N GLY A 92 -6.15 10.71 31.18
CA GLY A 92 -6.57 10.02 32.41
C GLY A 92 -5.68 8.84 32.79
N ALA A 93 -6.08 8.12 33.83
CA ALA A 93 -5.35 6.94 34.31
C ALA A 93 -5.35 5.80 33.29
N TRP A 94 -4.18 5.22 33.07
CA TRP A 94 -3.99 4.03 32.25
C TRP A 94 -4.75 2.83 32.81
N ALA A 95 -5.53 2.16 31.95
CA ALA A 95 -5.95 0.79 32.18
C ALA A 95 -4.77 -0.13 31.86
N ASN A 96 -4.35 -0.93 32.84
CA ASN A 96 -3.24 -1.86 32.72
C ASN A 96 -3.61 -3.22 33.35
N PRO A 97 -3.86 -4.26 32.55
CA PRO A 97 -3.84 -4.26 31.09
C PRO A 97 -5.05 -3.52 30.49
N CYS A 98 -5.00 -3.18 29.19
CA CYS A 98 -6.16 -2.69 28.47
C CYS A 98 -7.14 -3.85 28.16
N SER A 99 -7.93 -4.27 29.15
CA SER A 99 -8.78 -5.46 29.06
C SER A 99 -10.24 -5.19 29.47
N GLY A 100 -11.17 -6.01 28.98
CA GLY A 100 -12.58 -5.92 29.37
C GLY A 100 -13.25 -4.68 28.79
N ASP A 101 -14.38 -4.25 29.39
CA ASP A 101 -15.14 -3.08 28.95
C ASP A 101 -14.33 -1.78 29.14
N GLN A 102 -14.07 -1.09 28.03
CA GLN A 102 -13.32 0.17 27.98
C GLN A 102 -14.15 1.31 27.39
N ASP A 103 -15.48 1.21 27.39
CA ASP A 103 -16.40 2.24 26.89
C ASP A 103 -16.16 3.62 27.56
N ALA A 104 -15.83 3.62 28.86
CA ALA A 104 -15.47 4.83 29.61
C ALA A 104 -14.21 5.55 29.08
N ARG A 105 -13.43 4.91 28.21
CA ARG A 105 -12.26 5.45 27.50
C ARG A 105 -12.51 5.64 26.00
N HIS A 106 -13.77 5.61 25.58
CA HIS A 106 -14.19 5.71 24.18
C HIS A 106 -13.62 4.59 23.30
N LEU A 107 -13.36 3.43 23.91
CA LEU A 107 -12.98 2.20 23.24
C LEU A 107 -14.17 1.26 23.20
N TYR A 108 -15.04 1.47 22.21
CA TYR A 108 -16.24 0.69 21.97
C TYR A 108 -15.89 -0.58 21.21
N SER A 109 -15.31 -1.54 21.94
CA SER A 109 -14.68 -2.73 21.37
C SER A 109 -15.48 -4.00 21.62
N LYS A 110 -15.18 -5.04 20.82
CA LYS A 110 -15.67 -6.41 21.01
C LYS A 110 -14.53 -7.43 20.96
N MET A 111 -14.67 -8.52 21.72
CA MET A 111 -13.70 -9.62 21.81
C MET A 111 -14.40 -11.00 21.78
N ASN A 112 -13.63 -12.09 21.68
CA ASN A 112 -14.07 -13.49 21.64
C ASN A 112 -14.89 -13.91 20.40
N PRO A 113 -14.38 -13.71 19.17
CA PRO A 113 -15.05 -14.23 17.97
C PRO A 113 -15.24 -15.76 18.03
N PRO A 114 -16.35 -16.33 17.49
CA PRO A 114 -17.51 -15.66 16.89
C PRO A 114 -18.57 -15.19 17.91
N SER A 115 -18.47 -15.61 19.17
CA SER A 115 -19.40 -15.25 20.25
C SER A 115 -18.97 -13.96 20.94
N TYR A 116 -19.13 -12.85 20.22
CA TYR A 116 -18.61 -11.57 20.65
C TYR A 116 -19.21 -11.08 21.97
N VAL A 117 -18.36 -10.54 22.83
CA VAL A 117 -18.71 -9.79 24.04
C VAL A 117 -18.07 -8.41 24.02
N VAL A 118 -18.61 -7.47 24.80
CA VAL A 118 -18.00 -6.15 24.97
C VAL A 118 -16.62 -6.30 25.63
N GLY A 119 -15.61 -5.73 24.99
CA GLY A 119 -14.30 -5.56 25.60
C GLY A 119 -13.13 -5.55 24.63
N VAL A 120 -11.95 -5.27 25.18
CA VAL A 120 -10.66 -5.26 24.47
C VAL A 120 -9.88 -6.54 24.78
N SER A 121 -9.29 -7.15 23.75
CA SER A 121 -8.39 -8.29 23.88
C SER A 121 -6.95 -7.83 24.13
N THR A 122 -6.25 -8.49 25.06
CA THR A 122 -4.84 -8.19 25.40
C THR A 122 -3.83 -9.05 24.67
N SER A 123 -4.31 -9.92 23.78
CA SER A 123 -3.47 -10.87 23.02
C SER A 123 -3.49 -10.50 21.54
N PRO A 124 -2.80 -9.42 21.11
CA PRO A 124 -2.76 -9.03 19.72
C PRO A 124 -2.13 -10.13 18.86
N PRO A 125 -2.73 -10.49 17.71
CA PRO A 125 -2.09 -11.41 16.79
C PRO A 125 -0.80 -10.79 16.25
N VAL A 126 0.21 -11.64 16.02
CA VAL A 126 1.52 -11.19 15.56
C VAL A 126 1.67 -11.55 14.09
N PHE A 127 1.88 -10.53 13.27
CA PHE A 127 2.22 -10.68 11.85
C PHE A 127 3.58 -10.02 11.62
N ALA A 128 4.41 -10.62 10.77
CA ALA A 128 5.66 -10.01 10.36
C ALA A 128 5.39 -8.86 9.39
N ALA A 129 6.07 -7.72 9.58
CA ALA A 129 6.06 -6.67 8.58
C ALA A 129 6.54 -7.25 7.23
N PRO A 130 5.88 -6.92 6.11
CA PRO A 130 6.34 -7.36 4.80
C PRO A 130 7.75 -6.84 4.51
N ALA A 131 8.60 -7.70 3.95
CA ALA A 131 9.94 -7.33 3.49
C ALA A 131 9.94 -7.30 1.95
N ALA A 132 10.34 -6.18 1.37
CA ALA A 132 10.50 -6.02 -0.07
C ALA A 132 11.90 -6.50 -0.50
N ASP A 133 11.97 -7.30 -1.56
CA ASP A 133 13.25 -7.76 -2.13
C ASP A 133 13.65 -6.94 -3.35
N PHE A 134 14.15 -5.72 -3.10
CA PHE A 134 14.60 -4.82 -4.16
C PHE A 134 15.80 -5.36 -4.95
N ALA A 135 16.57 -6.30 -4.40
CA ALA A 135 17.76 -6.82 -5.08
C ALA A 135 17.34 -7.83 -6.16
N THR A 136 16.51 -8.80 -5.77
CA THR A 136 15.96 -9.80 -6.69
C THR A 136 15.08 -9.16 -7.75
N TRP A 137 14.19 -8.23 -7.38
CA TRP A 137 13.31 -7.62 -8.39
C TRP A 137 14.02 -6.66 -9.34
N TYR A 138 15.14 -6.06 -8.93
CA TYR A 138 15.95 -5.30 -9.89
C TYR A 138 16.52 -6.21 -10.99
N SER A 139 16.89 -7.45 -10.66
CA SER A 139 17.40 -8.40 -11.65
C SER A 139 16.32 -9.11 -12.45
N ASP A 140 15.19 -9.44 -11.82
CA ASP A 140 14.25 -10.45 -12.31
C ASP A 140 12.90 -9.85 -12.77
N ALA A 141 12.64 -8.57 -12.54
CA ALA A 141 11.41 -7.92 -12.96
C ALA A 141 11.20 -7.99 -14.48
N ILE A 142 9.94 -8.19 -14.86
CA ILE A 142 9.46 -8.29 -16.23
C ILE A 142 8.20 -7.41 -16.35
N PRO A 143 8.28 -6.24 -17.01
CA PRO A 143 9.49 -5.57 -17.51
C PRO A 143 10.39 -4.97 -16.41
N GLY A 144 11.67 -4.75 -16.72
CA GLY A 144 12.60 -4.11 -15.78
C GLY A 144 13.98 -3.84 -16.39
N PRO A 145 14.97 -3.41 -15.58
CA PRO A 145 16.31 -3.03 -16.02
C PRO A 145 17.01 -4.09 -16.90
N ASN A 146 16.86 -5.37 -16.54
CA ASN A 146 17.48 -6.49 -17.28
C ASN A 146 16.53 -7.19 -18.27
N GLN A 147 15.27 -6.74 -18.36
CA GLN A 147 14.22 -7.34 -19.20
C GLN A 147 13.46 -6.23 -19.92
N ALA A 148 14.08 -5.73 -20.99
CA ALA A 148 13.49 -4.70 -21.84
C ALA A 148 12.21 -5.19 -22.54
N CYS A 149 11.33 -4.24 -22.88
CA CYS A 149 10.12 -4.51 -23.64
C CYS A 149 10.47 -5.19 -24.99
N THR A 150 9.88 -6.34 -25.28
CA THR A 150 9.95 -6.99 -26.61
C THR A 150 9.10 -6.25 -27.62
N THR A 151 7.98 -5.68 -27.18
CA THR A 151 7.11 -4.80 -27.98
C THR A 151 6.98 -3.49 -27.23
N ALA A 152 7.50 -2.41 -27.81
CA ALA A 152 7.43 -1.08 -27.23
C ALA A 152 7.06 -0.01 -28.25
N SER A 153 6.37 1.02 -27.77
CA SER A 153 6.24 2.28 -28.49
C SER A 153 7.61 2.95 -28.63
N THR A 154 7.84 3.60 -29.77
CA THR A 154 9.07 4.35 -30.05
C THR A 154 8.82 5.86 -29.97
N SER A 155 9.90 6.64 -30.01
CA SER A 155 9.84 8.11 -30.08
C SER A 155 8.77 8.61 -31.07
N PRO A 156 7.96 9.61 -30.70
CA PRO A 156 8.06 10.42 -29.48
C PRO A 156 7.41 9.83 -28.23
N ASN A 157 6.78 8.66 -28.33
CA ASN A 157 5.93 8.08 -27.28
C ASN A 157 6.61 6.90 -26.57
N THR A 158 7.83 7.11 -26.07
CA THR A 158 8.59 6.03 -25.42
C THR A 158 7.97 5.65 -24.07
N PRO A 159 7.93 4.36 -23.70
CA PRO A 159 7.55 3.95 -22.35
C PRO A 159 8.54 4.47 -21.29
N PRO A 160 8.18 4.39 -19.99
CA PRO A 160 9.10 4.67 -18.90
C PRO A 160 10.45 3.98 -19.07
N VAL A 161 11.52 4.72 -18.80
CA VAL A 161 12.88 4.18 -18.73
C VAL A 161 12.99 3.39 -17.43
N PHE A 162 13.46 2.14 -17.48
CA PHE A 162 13.61 1.31 -16.29
C PHE A 162 14.91 1.54 -15.53
N ASP A 163 15.98 1.95 -16.22
CA ASP A 163 17.29 2.23 -15.63
C ASP A 163 18.12 3.12 -16.58
N THR A 164 19.04 3.90 -16.02
CA THR A 164 20.01 4.71 -16.76
C THR A 164 21.43 4.27 -16.42
N LEU A 165 22.31 4.21 -17.44
CA LEU A 165 23.70 3.85 -17.23
C LEU A 165 24.39 4.79 -16.25
N THR A 166 24.90 4.24 -15.16
CA THR A 166 25.74 4.98 -14.23
C THR A 166 27.08 5.29 -14.88
N ALA A 167 27.50 6.55 -14.80
CA ALA A 167 28.80 6.98 -15.29
C ALA A 167 29.93 6.25 -14.52
N GLY A 168 30.85 5.64 -15.27
CA GLY A 168 31.95 4.83 -14.72
C GLY A 168 32.91 4.37 -15.83
N SER A 169 33.90 3.54 -15.48
CA SER A 169 34.80 2.91 -16.44
C SER A 169 34.94 1.40 -16.15
N PRO A 170 34.17 0.53 -16.83
CA PRO A 170 33.13 0.84 -17.82
C PRO A 170 31.82 1.36 -17.16
N PRO A 171 30.96 2.10 -17.89
CA PRO A 171 29.59 2.37 -17.46
C PRO A 171 28.82 1.06 -17.25
N ALA A 172 27.93 1.04 -16.27
CA ALA A 172 27.14 -0.15 -15.91
C ALA A 172 25.74 0.24 -15.47
N PHE A 173 24.78 -0.67 -15.69
CA PHE A 173 23.48 -0.62 -15.02
C PHE A 173 23.66 -1.20 -13.62
N ILE A 174 23.42 -0.36 -12.62
CA ILE A 174 23.45 -0.74 -11.21
C ILE A 174 22.26 -0.10 -10.52
N ARG A 175 21.69 -0.78 -9.52
CA ARG A 175 20.59 -0.24 -8.72
C ARG A 175 21.08 0.91 -7.84
N ASP A 176 20.96 2.13 -8.34
CA ASP A 176 21.49 3.33 -7.69
C ASP A 176 20.50 4.52 -7.67
N ASN A 177 19.28 4.31 -8.18
CA ASN A 177 18.22 5.33 -8.21
C ASN A 177 18.65 6.59 -9.01
N ASN A 178 19.48 6.44 -10.05
CA ASN A 178 19.94 7.55 -10.87
C ASN A 178 18.94 7.98 -11.96
N ASN A 179 17.91 7.19 -12.21
CA ASN A 179 17.01 7.39 -13.33
C ASN A 179 16.11 8.61 -13.07
N PRO A 180 15.83 9.45 -14.08
CA PRO A 180 14.88 10.55 -13.93
C PRO A 180 13.52 10.05 -13.45
N VAL A 181 12.73 10.95 -12.85
CA VAL A 181 11.36 10.65 -12.46
C VAL A 181 10.54 10.23 -13.68
N GLN A 182 9.90 9.06 -13.60
CA GLN A 182 9.09 8.51 -14.69
C GLN A 182 7.61 8.83 -14.48
N ASP A 183 6.99 9.52 -15.44
CA ASP A 183 5.54 9.71 -15.46
C ASP A 183 4.86 8.46 -16.03
N LEU A 184 4.05 7.80 -15.22
CA LEU A 184 3.34 6.59 -15.62
C LEU A 184 2.06 6.89 -16.41
N THR A 185 1.55 8.12 -16.34
CA THR A 185 0.29 8.55 -16.96
C THR A 185 0.46 9.81 -17.81
N PRO A 186 1.42 9.83 -18.75
CA PRO A 186 1.72 11.03 -19.52
C PRO A 186 0.59 11.40 -20.48
N ASN A 187 0.69 12.58 -21.09
CA ASN A 187 -0.28 13.10 -22.05
C ASN A 187 -0.22 12.43 -23.45
N HIS A 188 0.36 11.24 -23.56
CA HIS A 188 0.47 10.44 -24.78
C HIS A 188 0.41 8.95 -24.44
N ASP A 189 -0.01 8.13 -25.39
CA ASP A 189 -0.07 6.67 -25.20
C ASP A 189 1.34 6.08 -25.24
N TYR A 190 1.63 5.06 -24.42
CA TYR A 190 2.82 4.22 -24.59
C TYR A 190 2.48 2.74 -24.41
N THR A 191 3.31 1.87 -24.97
CA THR A 191 3.22 0.43 -24.80
C THR A 191 4.58 -0.10 -24.40
N CYS A 192 4.61 -0.97 -23.39
CA CYS A 192 5.75 -1.81 -23.08
C CYS A 192 5.23 -3.20 -22.71
N ARG A 193 5.59 -4.20 -23.52
CA ARG A 193 5.26 -5.61 -23.28
C ARG A 193 6.53 -6.42 -23.38
N VAL A 194 6.66 -7.42 -22.51
CA VAL A 194 7.69 -8.47 -22.60
C VAL A 194 7.00 -9.79 -22.93
N GLY A 195 7.60 -10.59 -23.81
CA GLY A 195 7.00 -11.82 -24.31
C GLY A 195 6.08 -11.63 -25.52
N PRO A 196 5.19 -12.60 -25.82
CA PRO A 196 4.32 -12.55 -26.99
C PRO A 196 3.27 -11.43 -26.92
N ALA A 197 3.09 -10.67 -28.01
CA ALA A 197 2.19 -9.50 -28.02
C ALA A 197 0.73 -9.80 -27.66
N ALA A 198 0.24 -11.02 -27.93
CA ALA A 198 -1.13 -11.44 -27.65
C ALA A 198 -1.34 -11.88 -26.18
N ASN A 199 -0.28 -12.27 -25.48
CA ASN A 199 -0.32 -12.68 -24.07
C ASN A 199 1.05 -12.39 -23.45
N PRO A 200 1.34 -11.13 -23.11
CA PRO A 200 2.66 -10.74 -22.62
C PRO A 200 2.92 -11.33 -21.24
N ASP A 201 4.16 -11.67 -20.94
CA ASP A 201 4.58 -12.16 -19.63
C ASP A 201 4.56 -11.01 -18.60
N GLY A 202 4.93 -9.81 -19.04
CA GLY A 202 4.81 -8.56 -18.29
C GLY A 202 4.40 -7.39 -19.18
N GLU A 203 3.69 -6.42 -18.61
CA GLU A 203 3.16 -5.26 -19.32
C GLU A 203 3.15 -4.02 -18.44
N LEU A 204 3.58 -2.90 -19.01
CA LEU A 204 3.37 -1.54 -18.51
C LEU A 204 2.98 -0.70 -19.73
N SER A 205 1.69 -0.51 -19.95
CA SER A 205 1.17 0.24 -21.10
C SER A 205 0.17 1.28 -20.64
N TRP A 206 0.20 2.46 -21.23
CA TRP A 206 -0.72 3.55 -20.92
C TRP A 206 -1.50 3.97 -22.16
N ASN A 207 -2.81 4.06 -22.01
CA ASN A 207 -3.70 4.65 -22.99
C ASN A 207 -4.24 5.97 -22.42
N ASN A 208 -3.70 7.09 -22.92
CA ASN A 208 -4.07 8.44 -22.54
C ASN A 208 -5.48 8.83 -23.03
N THR A 209 -5.99 8.16 -24.07
CA THR A 209 -7.35 8.40 -24.58
C THR A 209 -8.40 7.82 -23.64
N THR A 210 -8.23 6.57 -23.21
CA THR A 210 -9.15 5.88 -22.30
C THR A 210 -8.80 6.07 -20.83
N LYS A 211 -7.66 6.73 -20.55
CA LYS A 211 -7.08 6.90 -19.21
C LYS A 211 -6.86 5.58 -18.49
N THR A 212 -6.28 4.61 -19.19
CA THR A 212 -6.10 3.24 -18.69
C THR A 212 -4.63 2.82 -18.68
N LEU A 213 -4.11 2.49 -17.50
CA LEU A 213 -2.80 1.90 -17.27
C LEU A 213 -2.92 0.37 -17.21
N THR A 214 -2.53 -0.32 -18.27
CA THR A 214 -2.49 -1.79 -18.28
C THR A 214 -1.20 -2.27 -17.63
N VAL A 215 -1.35 -3.13 -16.62
CA VAL A 215 -0.22 -3.62 -15.81
C VAL A 215 -0.22 -5.14 -15.71
N ARG A 216 0.96 -5.74 -15.79
CA ARG A 216 1.14 -7.18 -15.56
C ARG A 216 2.56 -7.51 -15.12
N GLY A 217 2.67 -8.39 -14.13
CA GLY A 217 3.94 -8.95 -13.68
C GLY A 217 4.56 -8.13 -12.55
N THR A 218 5.86 -8.27 -12.37
CA THR A 218 6.62 -7.42 -11.45
C THR A 218 7.45 -6.48 -12.27
N ILE A 219 7.19 -5.19 -12.14
CA ILE A 219 7.82 -4.12 -12.91
C ILE A 219 8.86 -3.45 -12.02
N TYR A 220 10.02 -3.09 -12.56
CA TYR A 220 11.04 -2.38 -11.79
C TYR A 220 11.52 -1.12 -12.51
N ILE A 221 11.50 0.02 -11.82
CA ILE A 221 12.07 1.29 -12.25
C ILE A 221 13.15 1.69 -11.22
N ASP A 222 14.41 1.78 -11.64
CA ASP A 222 15.52 2.27 -10.82
C ASP A 222 15.52 3.79 -10.69
N GLY A 223 14.38 4.32 -10.25
CA GLY A 223 14.08 5.74 -10.16
C GLY A 223 12.81 5.96 -9.36
N SER A 224 12.34 7.21 -9.35
CA SER A 224 11.01 7.57 -8.85
C SER A 224 9.96 7.51 -9.95
N ALA A 225 8.69 7.46 -9.54
CA ALA A 225 7.55 7.53 -10.46
C ALA A 225 6.48 8.54 -10.02
N THR A 226 5.73 9.05 -10.98
CA THR A 226 4.58 9.94 -10.78
C THR A 226 3.34 9.43 -11.49
N VAL A 227 2.18 9.77 -10.93
CA VAL A 227 0.85 9.64 -11.56
C VAL A 227 0.11 10.94 -11.37
N GLU A 228 -0.32 11.60 -12.45
CA GLU A 228 -0.82 12.98 -12.40
C GLU A 228 -2.19 13.22 -13.07
N GLY A 229 -2.93 12.16 -13.41
CA GLY A 229 -4.23 12.29 -14.07
C GLY A 229 -5.43 12.53 -13.13
N SER A 230 -6.46 13.19 -13.67
CA SER A 230 -7.67 13.55 -12.92
C SER A 230 -8.53 12.35 -12.52
N LEU A 231 -8.65 11.36 -13.41
CA LEU A 231 -9.20 10.03 -13.15
C LEU A 231 -8.54 9.05 -14.11
N ASP A 232 -7.57 8.32 -13.58
CA ASP A 232 -6.92 7.22 -14.28
C ASP A 232 -7.38 5.89 -13.67
N GLN A 233 -7.57 4.91 -14.55
CA GLN A 233 -7.86 3.54 -14.18
C GLN A 233 -6.63 2.68 -14.44
N TYR A 234 -6.30 1.72 -13.58
CA TYR A 234 -5.41 0.62 -13.96
C TYR A 234 -6.20 -0.65 -14.25
N ASN A 235 -5.61 -1.53 -15.08
CA ASN A 235 -6.18 -2.82 -15.46
C ASN A 235 -5.10 -3.91 -15.38
N GLY A 236 -5.30 -4.87 -14.49
CA GLY A 236 -4.48 -6.05 -14.28
C GLY A 236 -4.01 -6.26 -12.84
N GLN A 237 -2.96 -7.07 -12.71
CA GLN A 237 -2.34 -7.38 -11.42
C GLN A 237 -0.84 -7.30 -11.56
N ALA A 238 -0.23 -6.38 -10.81
CA ALA A 238 1.19 -6.15 -10.86
C ALA A 238 1.74 -5.55 -9.55
N ALA A 239 3.05 -5.72 -9.36
CA ALA A 239 3.82 -4.98 -8.38
C ALA A 239 4.85 -4.11 -9.12
N ILE A 240 4.84 -2.80 -8.88
CA ILE A 240 5.80 -1.84 -9.42
C ILE A 240 6.78 -1.48 -8.31
N TYR A 241 8.02 -1.91 -8.47
CA TYR A 241 9.15 -1.58 -7.61
C TYR A 241 9.83 -0.30 -8.09
N LEU A 242 10.10 0.59 -7.15
CA LEU A 242 10.80 1.84 -7.35
C LEU A 242 12.00 1.88 -6.40
N SER A 243 13.21 2.05 -6.95
CA SER A 243 14.36 2.40 -6.10
C SER A 243 14.20 3.78 -5.46
N GLY A 244 13.40 4.64 -6.08
CA GLY A 244 13.06 5.97 -5.60
C GLY A 244 11.72 6.02 -4.86
N THR A 245 11.06 7.15 -5.03
CA THR A 245 9.82 7.53 -4.38
C THR A 245 8.62 7.47 -5.34
N LEU A 246 7.41 7.46 -4.80
CA LEU A 246 6.17 7.60 -5.57
C LEU A 246 5.43 8.88 -5.20
N TYR A 247 5.00 9.62 -6.21
CA TYR A 247 4.09 10.75 -6.05
C TYR A 247 2.80 10.52 -6.85
N ILE A 248 1.64 10.68 -6.21
CA ILE A 248 0.34 10.61 -6.87
C ILE A 248 -0.37 11.94 -6.68
N SER A 249 -0.76 12.58 -7.79
CA SER A 249 -1.56 13.80 -7.82
C SER A 249 -2.78 13.58 -8.70
N GLY A 250 -3.94 13.33 -8.09
CA GLY A 250 -5.16 12.98 -8.81
C GLY A 250 -5.63 11.58 -8.44
N LYS A 251 -6.21 10.81 -9.35
CA LYS A 251 -6.85 9.53 -9.01
C LYS A 251 -6.31 8.38 -9.83
N LEU A 252 -5.93 7.30 -9.16
CA LEU A 252 -5.56 6.03 -9.77
C LEU A 252 -6.37 4.91 -9.13
N CYS A 253 -7.32 4.35 -9.89
CA CYS A 253 -8.34 3.45 -9.37
C CYS A 253 -8.32 2.10 -10.10
N GLY A 254 -8.67 1.02 -9.40
CA GLY A 254 -8.92 -0.28 -10.04
C GLY A 254 -10.37 -0.41 -10.50
N GLY A 255 -11.30 0.10 -9.69
CA GLY A 255 -12.72 0.24 -10.02
C GLY A 255 -13.09 1.71 -10.23
N VAL A 256 -13.89 1.99 -11.25
CA VAL A 256 -14.34 3.36 -11.57
C VAL A 256 -15.85 3.41 -11.76
N SER A 257 -16.49 4.47 -11.25
CA SER A 257 -17.88 4.78 -11.52
C SER A 257 -18.06 6.29 -11.67
N GLY A 258 -18.56 6.70 -12.84
CA GLY A 258 -18.61 8.11 -13.21
C GLY A 258 -17.22 8.75 -13.19
N GLY A 259 -17.06 9.81 -12.38
CA GLY A 259 -15.82 10.60 -12.28
C GLY A 259 -14.92 10.27 -11.08
N ASN A 260 -15.12 9.13 -10.41
CA ASN A 260 -14.42 8.77 -9.18
C ASN A 260 -14.01 7.29 -9.16
N CYS A 261 -13.07 6.97 -8.26
CA CYS A 261 -12.87 5.59 -7.83
C CYS A 261 -14.17 5.02 -7.26
N ASP A 262 -14.45 3.76 -7.56
CA ASP A 262 -15.64 3.06 -7.07
C ASP A 262 -15.25 1.83 -6.27
N PHE A 263 -15.75 1.82 -5.04
CA PHE A 263 -15.44 0.84 -4.02
C PHE A 263 -16.16 -0.47 -4.25
N ALA A 264 -17.38 -0.41 -4.80
CA ALA A 264 -18.21 -1.59 -5.03
C ALA A 264 -17.74 -2.40 -6.24
N SER A 265 -17.04 -1.76 -7.19
CA SER A 265 -16.54 -2.39 -8.40
C SER A 265 -15.07 -2.82 -8.33
N TRP A 266 -14.38 -2.53 -7.22
CA TRP A 266 -12.99 -2.94 -7.03
C TRP A 266 -12.88 -4.22 -6.18
N ASP A 267 -12.25 -5.26 -6.72
CA ASP A 267 -11.87 -6.48 -5.98
C ASP A 267 -10.35 -6.67 -6.01
N PRO A 268 -9.66 -6.56 -4.86
CA PRO A 268 -8.20 -6.71 -4.79
C PRO A 268 -7.71 -8.12 -5.15
N ASN A 269 -8.59 -9.13 -5.22
CA ASN A 269 -8.19 -10.48 -5.61
C ASN A 269 -8.15 -10.69 -7.13
N THR A 270 -8.82 -9.81 -7.90
CA THR A 270 -8.84 -9.88 -9.37
C THR A 270 -8.14 -8.70 -10.03
N GLU A 271 -8.03 -7.56 -9.36
CA GLU A 271 -7.52 -6.29 -9.89
C GLU A 271 -6.71 -5.58 -8.80
N MET A 272 -5.38 -5.62 -8.87
CA MET A 272 -4.51 -5.07 -7.81
C MET A 272 -3.17 -4.60 -8.35
N LEU A 273 -2.97 -3.30 -8.24
CA LEU A 273 -1.70 -2.64 -8.47
C LEU A 273 -1.03 -2.35 -7.13
N THR A 274 0.18 -2.85 -6.96
CA THR A 274 1.02 -2.58 -5.79
C THR A 274 2.17 -1.68 -6.15
N PHE A 275 2.38 -0.60 -5.42
CA PHE A 275 3.62 0.17 -5.50
C PHE A 275 4.53 -0.15 -4.32
N VAL A 276 5.82 -0.34 -4.61
CA VAL A 276 6.87 -0.66 -3.64
C VAL A 276 8.01 0.34 -3.76
N ALA A 277 8.06 1.32 -2.86
CA ALA A 277 9.02 2.42 -2.91
C ALA A 277 10.12 2.27 -1.86
N ASN A 278 11.37 2.31 -2.32
CA ASN A 278 12.57 2.22 -1.46
C ASN A 278 13.11 3.60 -1.05
N GLY A 279 13.00 4.58 -1.95
CA GLY A 279 13.56 5.91 -1.76
C GLY A 279 12.87 6.67 -0.63
N ILE A 280 13.59 7.59 -0.02
CA ILE A 280 13.07 8.50 1.01
C ILE A 280 13.27 9.92 0.49
N GLY A 281 12.22 10.73 0.49
CA GLY A 281 12.28 12.11 0.03
C GLY A 281 13.20 12.99 0.90
N PRO A 282 13.50 14.21 0.44
CA PRO A 282 12.81 14.89 -0.65
C PRO A 282 13.29 14.42 -2.03
N ASN A 283 12.34 14.04 -2.90
CA ASN A 283 12.61 13.75 -4.31
C ASN A 283 11.39 14.16 -5.15
N GLY A 284 11.55 15.18 -5.98
CA GLY A 284 10.45 15.85 -6.66
C GLY A 284 9.44 16.41 -5.65
N SER A 285 8.17 15.98 -5.77
CA SER A 285 7.06 16.41 -4.91
C SER A 285 6.89 15.57 -3.65
N VAL A 286 7.69 14.52 -3.43
CA VAL A 286 7.61 13.68 -2.24
C VAL A 286 8.34 14.36 -1.07
N PRO A 287 7.70 14.60 0.09
CA PRO A 287 8.31 15.29 1.22
C PRO A 287 9.44 14.52 1.91
N ASN A 288 10.17 15.22 2.78
CA ASN A 288 11.29 14.64 3.53
C ASN A 288 10.81 13.58 4.54
N GLY A 289 11.39 12.39 4.46
CA GLY A 289 11.03 11.25 5.31
C GLY A 289 10.01 10.29 4.71
N ASP A 290 9.39 10.67 3.59
CA ASP A 290 8.32 9.90 2.96
C ASP A 290 8.85 9.13 1.76
N SER A 291 8.37 7.91 1.56
CA SER A 291 8.63 7.14 0.34
C SER A 291 7.51 7.30 -0.67
N ILE A 292 6.29 7.51 -0.19
CA ILE A 292 5.10 7.66 -1.01
C ILE A 292 4.30 8.85 -0.50
N PHE A 293 3.95 9.75 -1.40
CA PHE A 293 3.08 10.89 -1.09
C PHE A 293 1.92 10.97 -2.07
N LEU A 294 0.71 11.03 -1.54
CA LEU A 294 -0.51 11.32 -2.28
C LEU A 294 -0.90 12.77 -2.01
N ALA A 295 -0.89 13.60 -3.06
CA ALA A 295 -1.20 15.02 -2.98
C ALA A 295 -2.64 15.27 -2.50
N ASN A 296 -2.94 16.52 -2.15
CA ASN A 296 -4.29 16.94 -1.74
C ASN A 296 -5.36 16.54 -2.78
N ASN A 297 -6.50 16.04 -2.29
CA ASN A 297 -7.64 15.60 -3.10
C ASN A 297 -7.31 14.42 -4.04
N SER A 298 -6.26 13.65 -3.74
CA SER A 298 -5.91 12.47 -4.52
C SER A 298 -6.68 11.25 -4.06
N SER A 299 -6.82 10.25 -4.93
CA SER A 299 -7.43 8.97 -4.58
C SER A 299 -6.62 7.81 -5.12
N PHE A 300 -6.44 6.78 -4.31
CA PHE A 300 -5.74 5.57 -4.75
C PHE A 300 -6.51 4.32 -4.32
N GLN A 301 -6.63 3.37 -5.23
CA GLN A 301 -7.05 2.00 -4.93
C GLN A 301 -5.92 1.06 -5.29
N GLY A 302 -5.58 0.14 -4.41
CA GLY A 302 -4.49 -0.80 -4.63
C GLY A 302 -3.70 -1.02 -3.35
N ALA A 303 -2.44 -1.41 -3.49
CA ALA A 303 -1.58 -1.65 -2.35
C ALA A 303 -0.34 -0.74 -2.37
N LEU A 304 0.07 -0.25 -1.21
CA LEU A 304 1.24 0.62 -1.08
C LEU A 304 2.25 0.04 -0.08
N TYR A 305 3.53 0.04 -0.45
CA TYR A 305 4.65 -0.26 0.42
C TYR A 305 5.63 0.90 0.41
N ALA A 306 5.73 1.60 1.54
CA ALA A 306 6.68 2.66 1.79
C ALA A 306 7.77 2.16 2.74
N THR A 307 9.04 2.26 2.33
CA THR A 307 10.17 1.98 3.23
C THR A 307 10.29 3.04 4.33
N GLY A 308 10.07 4.31 3.97
CA GLY A 308 9.86 5.43 4.88
C GLY A 308 8.39 5.58 5.25
N ASN A 309 7.90 6.81 5.35
CA ASN A 309 6.48 7.05 5.61
C ASN A 309 5.64 6.97 4.32
N LEU A 310 4.35 6.71 4.52
CA LEU A 310 3.31 6.89 3.52
C LEU A 310 2.45 8.09 3.96
N ASP A 311 2.42 9.15 3.17
CA ASP A 311 1.71 10.39 3.49
C ASP A 311 0.56 10.66 2.50
N TYR A 312 -0.61 10.99 3.06
CA TYR A 312 -1.78 11.47 2.35
C TYR A 312 -2.04 12.92 2.71
N GLY A 313 -2.06 13.77 1.68
CA GLY A 313 -2.50 15.15 1.73
C GLY A 313 -3.98 15.31 2.09
N ASN A 314 -4.41 16.56 2.23
CA ASN A 314 -5.76 16.92 2.67
C ASN A 314 -6.85 16.42 1.70
N ASN A 315 -7.96 15.95 2.26
CA ASN A 315 -9.12 15.43 1.52
C ASN A 315 -8.79 14.28 0.56
N SER A 316 -7.69 13.56 0.81
CA SER A 316 -7.33 12.39 0.03
C SER A 316 -8.14 11.17 0.46
N TYR A 317 -8.18 10.18 -0.42
CA TYR A 317 -8.95 8.96 -0.22
C TYR A 317 -8.09 7.74 -0.56
N SER A 318 -8.22 6.65 0.21
CA SER A 318 -7.53 5.40 -0.10
C SER A 318 -8.37 4.16 0.14
N ASP A 319 -8.23 3.20 -0.77
CA ASP A 319 -8.61 1.81 -0.55
C ASP A 319 -7.45 0.86 -0.73
N GLY A 320 -7.52 -0.19 0.06
CA GLY A 320 -6.59 -1.29 -0.01
C GLY A 320 -5.51 -1.24 1.05
N PRO A 321 -4.67 -2.27 1.07
CA PRO A 321 -3.68 -2.43 2.11
C PRO A 321 -2.49 -1.50 1.91
N MET A 322 -1.89 -1.08 3.01
CA MET A 322 -0.76 -0.19 2.96
C MET A 322 0.23 -0.50 4.07
N VAL A 323 1.50 -0.30 3.79
CA VAL A 323 2.61 -0.54 4.72
C VAL A 323 3.51 0.69 4.71
N GLY A 324 3.85 1.19 5.88
CA GLY A 324 4.80 2.28 6.05
C GLY A 324 5.49 2.25 7.42
N SER A 325 6.56 3.02 7.59
CA SER A 325 7.07 3.39 8.91
C SER A 325 5.94 4.02 9.73
N GLN A 326 5.35 5.07 9.17
CA GLN A 326 4.11 5.69 9.62
C GLN A 326 3.13 5.80 8.47
N ILE A 327 1.84 5.93 8.80
CA ILE A 327 0.79 6.26 7.85
C ILE A 327 0.24 7.64 8.22
N ILE A 328 0.77 8.66 7.54
CA ILE A 328 0.43 10.04 7.82
C ILE A 328 -0.85 10.37 7.05
N LEU A 329 -1.91 10.65 7.80
CA LEU A 329 -3.20 11.07 7.26
C LEU A 329 -3.43 12.53 7.65
N SER A 330 -3.38 13.41 6.65
CA SER A 330 -3.67 14.84 6.84
C SER A 330 -5.17 15.10 7.09
N ASN A 331 -5.62 16.34 6.96
CA ASN A 331 -7.00 16.71 7.33
C ASN A 331 -8.04 16.10 6.37
N ASN A 332 -9.12 15.54 6.94
CA ASN A 332 -10.24 14.94 6.23
C ASN A 332 -9.86 13.80 5.27
N VAL A 333 -8.80 13.04 5.59
CA VAL A 333 -8.49 11.81 4.84
C VAL A 333 -9.45 10.71 5.25
N SER A 334 -9.95 9.97 4.26
CA SER A 334 -10.86 8.83 4.45
C SER A 334 -10.20 7.57 3.92
N THR A 335 -10.15 6.53 4.75
CA THR A 335 -9.70 5.19 4.33
C THR A 335 -10.87 4.23 4.47
N GLN A 336 -11.09 3.33 3.51
CA GLN A 336 -12.27 2.46 3.57
C GLN A 336 -11.98 0.98 3.63
N SER A 337 -12.99 0.25 4.10
CA SER A 337 -12.90 -1.19 4.25
C SER A 337 -12.80 -1.81 2.87
N PHE A 338 -11.77 -2.61 2.66
CA PHE A 338 -11.61 -3.42 1.46
C PHE A 338 -11.85 -4.90 1.79
N GLY A 339 -12.17 -5.67 0.75
CA GLY A 339 -12.33 -7.12 0.83
C GLY A 339 -11.08 -7.80 1.40
N THR A 340 -11.24 -8.97 2.02
CA THR A 340 -10.07 -9.74 2.47
C THR A 340 -9.25 -10.17 1.25
N VAL A 341 -7.97 -9.83 1.28
CA VAL A 341 -6.99 -10.22 0.26
C VAL A 341 -6.61 -11.67 0.53
N THR A 342 -6.74 -12.50 -0.49
CA THR A 342 -6.40 -13.92 -0.49
C THR A 342 -5.41 -14.28 -1.60
N THR A 343 -5.34 -13.44 -2.62
CA THR A 343 -4.45 -13.55 -3.77
C THR A 343 -3.76 -12.21 -3.98
N VAL A 344 -2.48 -12.22 -4.32
CA VAL A 344 -1.66 -11.03 -4.57
C VAL A 344 -0.90 -11.15 -5.89
N PRO A 345 -0.47 -10.04 -6.52
CA PRO A 345 0.46 -10.12 -7.63
C PRO A 345 1.79 -10.76 -7.19
N VAL A 346 2.47 -11.40 -8.13
CA VAL A 346 3.86 -11.81 -7.93
C VAL A 346 4.71 -10.56 -7.64
N GLY A 347 5.68 -10.70 -6.75
CA GLY A 347 6.48 -9.59 -6.26
C GLY A 347 5.86 -8.81 -5.10
N GLN A 348 4.69 -9.18 -4.59
CA GLN A 348 4.17 -8.57 -3.37
C GLN A 348 5.16 -8.75 -2.19
N PRO A 349 5.61 -7.68 -1.51
CA PRO A 349 6.55 -7.79 -0.40
C PRO A 349 6.09 -8.81 0.67
N GLY A 350 7.03 -9.56 1.24
CA GLY A 350 6.75 -10.59 2.24
C GLY A 350 6.03 -11.84 1.72
N ASN A 351 5.85 -11.99 0.41
CA ASN A 351 5.29 -13.19 -0.19
C ASN A 351 6.39 -13.88 -1.02
N PRO A 352 7.01 -14.96 -0.51
CA PRO A 352 8.07 -15.66 -1.22
C PRO A 352 7.54 -16.18 -2.55
N GLU A 353 8.39 -16.12 -3.58
CA GLU A 353 8.02 -16.54 -4.92
C GLU A 353 7.65 -18.02 -4.96
N VAL A 354 6.49 -18.31 -5.52
CA VAL A 354 6.16 -19.68 -5.95
C VAL A 354 6.68 -19.85 -7.37
N PHE A 355 7.97 -20.15 -7.51
CA PHE A 355 8.48 -20.60 -8.82
C PHE A 355 7.75 -21.90 -9.18
N ALA A 356 6.88 -21.85 -10.20
CA ALA A 356 6.64 -23.03 -10.98
C ALA A 356 7.96 -23.33 -11.70
N GLN A 357 8.81 -24.19 -11.14
CA GLN A 357 9.97 -24.67 -11.88
C GLN A 357 9.46 -25.21 -13.23
N PRO A 358 9.95 -24.70 -14.37
CA PRO A 358 9.74 -25.39 -15.62
C PRO A 358 10.34 -26.79 -15.44
N ASN A 359 9.52 -27.83 -15.54
CA ASN A 359 10.02 -29.20 -15.50
C ASN A 359 11.19 -29.30 -16.50
N PRO A 360 12.34 -29.87 -16.10
CA PRO A 360 13.46 -30.05 -17.02
C PRO A 360 12.95 -30.77 -18.29
N PRO A 361 13.41 -30.39 -19.49
CA PRO A 361 12.91 -30.96 -20.73
C PRO A 361 13.07 -32.49 -20.73
N GLN A 362 11.98 -33.20 -20.47
CA GLN A 362 11.93 -34.66 -20.55
C GLN A 362 11.61 -35.04 -22.00
N ARG A 363 12.63 -35.07 -22.88
CA ARG A 363 12.72 -35.79 -24.18
C ARG A 363 13.69 -35.13 -25.17
N PHE A 364 14.98 -35.10 -24.83
CA PHE A 364 16.00 -35.17 -25.88
C PHE A 364 16.46 -36.63 -25.99
N SER A 365 16.01 -37.32 -27.03
CA SER A 365 16.70 -38.52 -27.53
C SER A 365 17.67 -38.06 -28.60
N GLY A 366 18.96 -37.97 -28.25
CA GLY A 366 20.06 -37.95 -29.20
C GLY A 366 20.45 -39.36 -29.61
#